data_AF-A0A2V8MBX1-F1
#
_entry.id   AF-A0A2V8MBX1-F1
#
_cell.length_a   1.000
_cell.length_b   1.000
_cell.length_c   1.000
_cell.angle_alpha   90.00
_cell.angle_beta   90.00
_cell.angle_gamma   90.00
#
_symmetry.space_group_name_H-M   'P 1'
#
loop_
_entity.id
_entity.type
_entity.pdbx_description
1 polymer ?
#
loop_
_entity_poly.entity_id
_entity_poly.type
_entity_poly.pdbx_seq_one_letter_code
_entity_poly.pdbx_strand_id
1 'polypeptide(L)'
;ANGSVAQLADFLNRSRNITNKGGGFVRNSGLFPENFFVLNPQFNGVMFYGNPGGSTYQSLEVRMTKRLSQGFTVQTSYTWSRSLGDNDGDFFVDYRDPNNRRLNKSLLGFHRTHAFLTNGTYELPFGPNRPFLSSAPGFVQRFVERWQLGAIFNRISGAPLTITAPIATVVQPFNTPAAGAPPICIV
;
A
#
# COMPACT_ATOMS: atom_id res chain seq x y z
N ALA A 1 24.88 17.68 -24.04
CA ALA A 1 25.14 16.67 -22.99
C ALA A 1 24.02 16.78 -21.98
N ASN A 2 23.25 15.72 -21.73
CA ASN A 2 21.97 15.79 -21.03
C ASN A 2 22.08 16.01 -19.50
N GLY A 3 23.24 16.49 -19.00
CA GLY A 3 23.47 16.76 -17.57
C GLY A 3 23.32 15.57 -16.63
N SER A 4 23.10 14.36 -17.16
CA SER A 4 22.84 13.17 -16.36
C SER A 4 24.14 12.61 -15.79
N VAL A 5 24.40 12.92 -14.52
CA VAL A 5 25.51 12.39 -13.73
C VAL A 5 25.48 10.85 -13.70
N ALA A 6 24.29 10.24 -13.70
CA ALA A 6 24.14 8.78 -13.74
C ALA A 6 24.65 8.15 -15.05
N GLN A 7 24.39 8.79 -16.20
CA GLN A 7 24.89 8.30 -17.50
C GLN A 7 26.40 8.48 -17.62
N LEU A 8 26.95 9.55 -17.05
CA LEU A 8 28.40 9.74 -16.97
C LEU A 8 29.05 8.70 -16.05
N ALA A 9 28.45 8.41 -14.91
CA ALA A 9 28.94 7.39 -13.98
C ALA A 9 28.88 5.98 -14.60
N ASP A 10 27.79 5.60 -15.27
CA ASP A 10 27.70 4.31 -15.98
C ASP A 10 28.71 4.24 -17.13
N PHE A 11 28.88 5.34 -17.88
CA PHE A 11 29.90 5.43 -18.92
C PHE A 11 31.30 5.23 -18.33
N LEU A 12 31.66 5.92 -17.24
CA LEU A 12 32.98 5.77 -16.62
C LEU A 12 33.20 4.37 -16.02
N ASN A 13 32.14 3.74 -15.51
CA ASN A 13 32.20 2.41 -14.90
C ASN A 13 32.18 1.25 -15.93
N ARG A 14 31.57 1.43 -17.10
CA ARG A 14 31.45 0.37 -18.12
C ARG A 14 32.28 0.58 -19.38
N SER A 15 32.73 1.81 -19.65
CA SER A 15 33.49 2.14 -20.86
C SER A 15 34.76 1.29 -20.93
N ARG A 16 34.91 0.64 -22.09
CA ARG A 16 36.10 -0.15 -22.47
C ARG A 16 37.02 0.64 -23.40
N ASN A 17 36.64 1.86 -23.78
CA ASN A 17 37.24 2.60 -24.91
C ASN A 17 38.73 2.94 -24.75
N ILE A 18 39.26 2.93 -23.52
CA ILE A 18 40.65 3.33 -23.25
C ILE A 18 41.49 2.15 -22.74
N THR A 19 40.91 1.29 -21.92
CA THR A 19 41.65 0.26 -21.17
C THR A 19 41.31 -1.17 -21.59
N ASN A 20 40.43 -1.37 -22.57
CA ASN A 20 39.84 -2.67 -22.97
C ASN A 20 39.15 -3.47 -21.85
N LYS A 21 39.21 -2.99 -20.60
CA LYS A 21 38.50 -3.49 -19.42
C LYS A 21 37.43 -2.48 -19.03
N GLY A 22 36.21 -2.95 -18.78
CA GLY A 22 35.09 -2.11 -18.33
C GLY A 22 35.43 -1.46 -16.99
N GLY A 23 35.33 -0.14 -16.93
CA GLY A 23 35.67 0.64 -15.73
C GLY A 23 37.17 0.79 -15.52
N GLY A 24 37.99 0.44 -16.52
CA GLY A 24 39.44 0.50 -16.40
C GLY A 24 39.99 1.93 -16.23
N PHE A 25 39.24 2.98 -16.60
CA PHE A 25 39.60 4.36 -16.25
C PHE A 25 39.63 4.57 -14.73
N VAL A 26 38.61 4.08 -14.02
CA VAL A 26 38.51 4.18 -12.56
C VAL A 26 39.49 3.20 -11.91
N ARG A 27 39.54 1.96 -12.38
CA ARG A 27 40.38 0.87 -11.82
C ARG A 27 41.89 1.07 -12.03
N ASN A 28 42.34 1.58 -13.19
CA ASN A 28 43.78 1.76 -13.47
C ASN A 28 44.32 3.12 -13.01
N SER A 29 43.47 4.07 -12.64
CA SER A 29 43.93 5.40 -12.19
C SER A 29 44.63 5.36 -10.83
N GLY A 30 44.36 4.35 -9.99
CA GLY A 30 44.87 4.28 -8.61
C GLY A 30 44.33 5.37 -7.67
N LEU A 31 43.50 6.29 -8.18
CA LEU A 31 42.94 7.42 -7.44
C LEU A 31 41.64 7.05 -6.72
N PHE A 32 40.98 5.97 -7.14
CA PHE A 32 39.68 5.54 -6.61
C PHE A 32 39.69 4.04 -6.30
N PRO A 33 39.10 3.62 -5.18
CA PRO A 33 38.80 2.21 -4.93
C PRO A 33 37.97 1.60 -6.06
N GLU A 34 38.17 0.31 -6.34
CA GLU A 34 37.46 -0.41 -7.41
C GLU A 34 35.93 -0.38 -7.23
N ASN A 35 35.44 -0.24 -6.00
CA ASN A 35 34.02 -0.17 -5.62
C ASN A 35 33.47 1.27 -5.52
N PHE A 36 34.15 2.28 -6.07
CA PHE A 36 33.76 3.69 -5.89
C PHE A 36 32.39 4.04 -6.48
N PHE A 37 32.02 3.50 -7.65
CA PHE A 37 30.73 3.76 -8.30
C PHE A 37 29.73 2.62 -8.17
N VAL A 38 30.19 1.38 -8.10
CA VAL A 38 29.34 0.18 -8.08
C VAL A 38 29.87 -0.80 -7.04
N LEU A 39 28.97 -1.29 -6.19
CA LEU A 39 29.26 -2.36 -5.26
C LEU A 39 29.46 -3.67 -6.04
N ASN A 40 30.61 -4.31 -5.89
CA ASN A 40 30.99 -5.55 -6.57
C ASN A 40 31.01 -5.47 -8.13
N PRO A 41 31.91 -4.67 -8.73
CA PRO A 41 31.98 -4.47 -10.20
C PRO A 41 32.46 -5.71 -10.98
N GLN A 42 32.82 -6.79 -10.30
CA GLN A 42 33.17 -8.09 -10.89
C GLN A 42 31.96 -8.89 -11.34
N PHE A 43 30.76 -8.58 -10.82
CA PHE A 43 29.52 -9.28 -11.16
C PHE A 43 28.61 -8.35 -11.97
N ASN A 44 27.92 -8.91 -12.97
CA ASN A 44 26.93 -8.16 -13.75
C ASN A 44 25.64 -7.92 -12.94
N GLY A 45 25.27 -8.87 -12.08
CA GLY A 45 24.19 -8.80 -11.12
C GLY A 45 24.34 -9.90 -10.08
N VAL A 46 23.85 -9.66 -8.87
CA VAL A 46 23.87 -10.63 -7.77
C VAL A 46 22.43 -10.82 -7.30
N MET A 47 21.90 -12.03 -7.44
CA MET A 47 20.59 -12.38 -6.89
C MET A 47 20.76 -12.90 -5.46
N PHE A 48 20.06 -12.25 -4.53
CA PHE A 48 20.02 -12.70 -3.15
C PHE A 48 18.75 -13.52 -2.92
N TYR A 49 18.91 -14.82 -2.64
CA TYR A 49 17.81 -15.70 -2.25
C TYR A 49 17.69 -15.73 -0.73
N GLY A 50 16.53 -15.34 -0.24
CA GLY A 50 16.20 -15.37 1.17
C GLY A 50 14.81 -14.79 1.42
N ASN A 51 14.45 -14.65 2.69
CA ASN A 51 13.22 -13.96 3.10
C ASN A 51 13.55 -12.66 3.86
N PRO A 52 14.10 -11.64 3.17
CA PRO A 52 14.47 -10.37 3.78
C PRO A 52 13.28 -9.44 4.06
N GLY A 53 12.07 -9.82 3.62
CA GLY A 53 10.90 -8.97 3.63
C GLY A 53 10.30 -8.79 5.02
N GLY A 54 9.57 -7.70 5.20
CA GLY A 54 8.99 -7.33 6.49
C GLY A 54 7.73 -6.50 6.37
N SER A 55 6.60 -7.10 6.77
CA SER A 55 5.31 -6.42 6.87
C SER A 55 4.97 -6.01 8.31
N THR A 56 4.24 -4.92 8.46
CA THR A 56 3.70 -4.45 9.74
C THR A 56 2.24 -4.09 9.55
N TYR A 57 1.37 -4.64 10.41
CA TYR A 57 -0.06 -4.36 10.42
C TYR A 57 -0.44 -3.68 11.72
N GLN A 58 -1.11 -2.54 11.62
CA GLN A 58 -1.67 -1.81 12.75
C GLN A 58 -3.18 -1.70 12.55
N SER A 59 -3.96 -1.97 13.58
CA SER A 59 -5.41 -1.87 13.52
C SER A 59 -6.02 -1.33 14.80
N LEU A 60 -7.15 -0.65 14.64
CA LEU A 60 -8.04 -0.24 15.71
C LEU A 60 -9.44 -0.75 15.38
N GLU A 61 -10.05 -1.47 16.30
CA GLU A 61 -11.42 -1.94 16.17
C GLU A 61 -12.29 -1.31 17.25
N VAL A 62 -13.42 -0.76 16.83
CA VAL A 62 -14.45 -0.22 17.72
C VAL A 62 -15.76 -0.93 17.42
N ARG A 63 -16.34 -1.54 18.45
CA ARG A 63 -17.63 -2.23 18.35
C ARG A 63 -18.62 -1.61 19.31
N MET A 64 -19.74 -1.16 18.76
CA MET A 64 -20.88 -0.65 19.50
C MET A 64 -22.06 -1.59 19.31
N THR A 65 -22.67 -2.01 20.41
CA THR A 65 -23.88 -2.86 20.37
C THR A 65 -24.92 -2.26 21.30
N LYS A 66 -26.10 -1.95 20.76
CA LYS A 66 -27.28 -1.56 21.54
C LYS A 66 -28.37 -2.59 21.27
N ARG A 67 -28.78 -3.31 22.31
CA ARG A 67 -29.82 -4.35 22.23
C ARG A 67 -31.13 -3.81 22.82
N LEU A 68 -32.24 -4.01 22.10
CA LEU A 68 -33.62 -3.89 22.58
C LEU A 68 -33.91 -2.69 23.48
N SER A 69 -33.73 -1.48 22.95
CA SER A 69 -34.29 -0.26 23.55
C SER A 69 -35.44 0.22 22.68
N GLN A 70 -36.66 0.21 23.22
CA GLN A 70 -37.87 0.69 22.53
C GLN A 70 -38.14 0.03 21.15
N GLY A 71 -37.76 -1.24 20.97
CA GLY A 71 -37.91 -1.96 19.69
C GLY A 71 -36.77 -1.75 18.68
N PHE A 72 -35.67 -1.11 19.09
CA PHE A 72 -34.48 -0.92 18.26
C PHE A 72 -33.30 -1.76 18.75
N THR A 73 -32.68 -2.49 17.82
CA THR A 73 -31.40 -3.17 18.01
C THR A 73 -30.44 -2.75 16.91
N VAL A 74 -29.23 -2.33 17.28
CA VAL A 74 -28.19 -1.97 16.31
C VAL A 74 -26.84 -2.48 16.78
N GLN A 75 -26.06 -2.96 15.83
CA GLN A 75 -24.66 -3.29 16.02
C GLN A 75 -23.84 -2.63 14.92
N THR A 76 -22.85 -1.86 15.35
CA THR A 76 -21.92 -1.18 14.46
C THR A 76 -20.51 -1.61 14.81
N SER A 77 -19.77 -2.05 13.81
CA SER A 77 -18.35 -2.38 13.88
C SER A 77 -17.60 -1.47 12.92
N TYR A 78 -16.56 -0.82 13.44
CA TYR A 78 -15.65 0.00 12.67
C TYR A 78 -14.23 -0.47 12.89
N THR A 79 -13.53 -0.79 11.80
CA THR A 79 -12.14 -1.20 11.82
C THR A 79 -11.34 -0.21 11.00
N TRP A 80 -10.39 0.45 11.64
CA TRP A 80 -9.30 1.15 10.97
C TRP A 80 -8.11 0.21 10.88
N SER A 81 -7.44 0.18 9.73
CA SER A 81 -6.20 -0.56 9.60
C SER A 81 -5.14 0.24 8.86
N ARG A 82 -3.89 -0.20 8.97
CA ARG A 82 -2.74 0.25 8.20
C ARG A 82 -1.78 -0.91 8.00
N SER A 83 -1.63 -1.34 6.75
CA SER A 83 -0.75 -2.43 6.34
C SER A 83 0.42 -1.83 5.57
N LEU A 84 1.62 -1.91 6.14
CA LEU A 84 2.85 -1.42 5.53
C LEU A 84 3.79 -2.59 5.30
N GLY A 85 4.41 -2.66 4.13
CA GLY A 85 5.43 -3.65 3.84
C GLY A 85 6.20 -3.30 2.57
N ASP A 86 7.18 -4.10 2.26
CA ASP A 86 8.06 -3.94 1.11
C ASP A 86 7.61 -4.74 -0.12
N ASN A 87 6.84 -5.81 0.08
CA ASN A 87 6.23 -6.57 -1.00
C ASN A 87 4.95 -7.29 -0.54
N ASP A 88 4.04 -7.54 -1.49
CA ASP A 88 2.78 -8.26 -1.27
C ASP A 88 2.83 -9.74 -1.66
N GLY A 89 3.92 -10.23 -2.26
CA GLY A 89 4.00 -11.58 -2.80
C GLY A 89 5.40 -12.22 -2.71
N ASP A 90 5.49 -13.44 -3.24
CA ASP A 90 6.68 -14.30 -3.13
C ASP A 90 7.61 -14.20 -4.35
N PHE A 91 7.61 -13.06 -5.03
CA PHE A 91 8.38 -12.84 -6.25
C PHE A 91 9.66 -12.03 -6.01
N PHE A 92 10.53 -11.98 -7.02
CA PHE A 92 11.73 -11.15 -6.99
C PHE A 92 11.35 -9.68 -6.74
N VAL A 93 11.94 -9.11 -5.69
CA VAL A 93 11.75 -7.70 -5.33
C VAL A 93 12.99 -6.92 -5.77
N ASP A 94 12.78 -5.93 -6.62
CA ASP A 94 13.82 -4.98 -6.97
C ASP A 94 13.81 -3.82 -5.97
N TYR A 95 14.71 -3.89 -5.00
CA TYR A 95 14.86 -2.84 -3.99
C TYR A 95 15.62 -1.66 -4.59
N ARG A 96 15.04 -0.44 -4.50
CA ARG A 96 15.70 0.82 -4.91
C ARG A 96 17.12 0.99 -4.36
N ASP A 97 17.33 0.53 -3.14
CA ASP A 97 18.62 0.49 -2.47
C ASP A 97 18.71 -0.85 -1.71
N PRO A 98 19.59 -1.78 -2.14
CA PRO A 98 19.80 -3.07 -1.47
C PRO A 98 20.30 -2.92 -0.02
N ASN A 99 21.02 -1.85 0.30
CA ASN A 99 21.52 -1.57 1.64
C ASN A 99 20.47 -0.90 2.53
N ASN A 100 19.50 -0.20 1.94
CA ASN A 100 18.43 0.49 2.65
C ASN A 100 17.03 0.09 2.16
N ARG A 101 16.61 -1.12 2.55
CA ARG A 101 15.29 -1.67 2.21
C ARG A 101 14.10 -0.88 2.75
N ARG A 102 14.31 -0.05 3.79
CA ARG A 102 13.24 0.76 4.40
C ARG A 102 12.61 1.74 3.40
N LEU A 103 13.36 2.14 2.37
CA LEU A 103 12.90 3.01 1.30
C LEU A 103 11.82 2.38 0.41
N ASN A 104 11.64 1.06 0.47
CA ASN A 104 10.64 0.33 -0.30
C ASN A 104 9.34 0.10 0.48
N LYS A 105 9.23 0.57 1.73
CA LYS A 105 8.01 0.40 2.50
C LYS A 105 6.87 1.22 1.89
N SER A 106 5.85 0.54 1.43
CA SER A 106 4.61 1.11 0.90
C SER A 106 3.38 0.48 1.54
N LEU A 107 2.21 1.02 1.21
CA LEU A 107 0.95 0.35 1.53
C LEU A 107 0.85 -0.93 0.69
N LEU A 108 0.46 -2.01 1.35
CA LEU A 108 0.25 -3.33 0.75
C LEU A 108 -1.06 -3.38 -0.05
N GLY A 109 -1.15 -4.15 -1.12
CA GLY A 109 -2.29 -4.19 -2.05
C GLY A 109 -3.59 -4.70 -1.41
N PHE A 110 -3.46 -5.55 -0.39
CA PHE A 110 -4.58 -5.99 0.44
C PHE A 110 -4.96 -4.98 1.53
N HIS A 111 -4.28 -3.84 1.61
CA HIS A 111 -4.57 -2.80 2.58
C HIS A 111 -5.98 -2.22 2.37
N ARG A 112 -6.73 -2.11 3.47
CA ARG A 112 -8.06 -1.48 3.52
C ARG A 112 -8.12 -0.56 4.75
N THR A 113 -8.00 0.75 4.53
CA THR A 113 -7.90 1.76 5.61
C THR A 113 -9.12 1.81 6.52
N HIS A 114 -10.33 1.68 5.96
CA HIS A 114 -11.58 1.79 6.72
C HIS A 114 -12.54 0.68 6.33
N ALA A 115 -13.00 -0.09 7.30
CA ALA A 115 -14.11 -1.02 7.14
C ALA A 115 -15.21 -0.66 8.14
N PHE A 116 -16.39 -0.36 7.62
CA PHE A 116 -17.55 0.01 8.41
C PHE A 116 -18.70 -0.95 8.10
N LEU A 117 -19.16 -1.65 9.12
CA LEU A 117 -20.28 -2.56 9.04
C LEU A 117 -21.30 -2.19 10.11
N THR A 118 -22.52 -1.90 9.70
CA THR A 118 -23.65 -1.68 10.62
C THR A 118 -24.78 -2.60 10.24
N ASN A 119 -25.34 -3.27 11.22
CA ASN A 119 -26.61 -3.98 11.08
C ASN A 119 -27.57 -3.49 12.15
N GLY A 120 -28.85 -3.46 11.83
CA GLY A 120 -29.86 -3.07 12.79
C GLY A 120 -31.24 -3.55 12.39
N THR A 121 -32.07 -3.74 13.40
CA THR A 121 -33.49 -4.03 13.27
C THR A 121 -34.28 -3.00 14.05
N TYR A 122 -35.34 -2.49 13.44
CA TYR A 122 -36.25 -1.54 14.04
C TYR A 122 -37.68 -2.07 13.93
N GLU A 123 -38.30 -2.30 15.08
CA GLU A 123 -39.73 -2.58 15.15
C GLU A 123 -40.50 -1.28 14.93
N LEU A 124 -41.31 -1.25 13.87
CA LEU A 124 -42.10 -0.07 13.57
C LEU A 124 -43.14 0.17 14.67
N PRO A 125 -43.29 1.42 15.14
CA PRO A 125 -44.20 1.77 16.23
C PRO A 125 -45.66 1.92 15.75
N PHE A 126 -46.13 0.99 14.91
CA PHE A 126 -47.50 0.97 14.38
C PHE A 126 -48.34 -0.12 15.06
N GLY A 127 -49.62 0.16 15.29
CA GLY A 127 -50.61 -0.81 15.79
C GLY A 127 -51.26 -0.41 17.11
N PRO A 128 -52.12 -1.28 17.67
CA PRO A 128 -52.81 -1.04 18.94
C PRO A 128 -51.79 -0.84 20.08
N ASN A 129 -52.00 0.16 20.93
CA ASN A 129 -51.10 0.53 22.05
C ASN A 129 -49.69 1.00 21.66
N ARG A 130 -49.47 1.42 20.41
CA ARG A 130 -48.23 2.06 19.94
C ARG A 130 -48.48 3.54 19.57
N PRO A 131 -47.46 4.40 19.51
CA PRO A 131 -47.66 5.84 19.36
C PRO A 131 -48.19 6.27 17.97
N PHE A 132 -48.09 5.43 16.94
CA PHE A 132 -48.57 5.76 15.60
C PHE A 132 -49.68 4.79 15.14
N LEU A 133 -50.67 5.32 14.40
CA LEU A 133 -51.84 4.59 13.87
C LEU A 133 -52.76 3.95 14.92
N SER A 134 -52.72 4.41 16.17
CA SER A 134 -53.55 3.92 17.28
C SER A 134 -55.05 4.21 17.13
N SER A 135 -55.44 5.17 16.27
CA SER A 135 -56.83 5.54 15.97
C SER A 135 -57.33 5.06 14.60
N ALA A 136 -56.54 4.27 13.87
CA ALA A 136 -56.93 3.75 12.55
C ALA A 136 -58.07 2.71 12.67
N PRO A 137 -58.86 2.46 11.60
CA PRO A 137 -59.87 1.41 11.60
C PRO A 137 -59.27 0.05 11.98
N GLY A 138 -59.99 -0.78 12.76
CA GLY A 138 -59.44 -2.01 13.33
C GLY A 138 -58.84 -3.01 12.32
N PHE A 139 -59.29 -3.00 11.07
CA PHE A 139 -58.69 -3.81 10.01
C PHE A 139 -57.29 -3.29 9.59
N VAL A 140 -57.10 -1.96 9.57
CA VAL A 140 -55.81 -1.34 9.26
C VAL A 140 -54.82 -1.61 10.39
N GLN A 141 -55.25 -1.48 11.65
CA GLN A 141 -54.41 -1.75 12.81
C GLN A 141 -53.82 -3.16 12.81
N ARG A 142 -54.64 -4.17 12.47
CA ARG A 142 -54.19 -5.58 12.35
C ARG A 142 -53.25 -5.81 11.17
N PHE A 143 -53.31 -4.99 10.13
CA PHE A 143 -52.42 -5.11 8.97
C PHE A 143 -51.05 -4.47 9.22
N VAL A 144 -51.01 -3.40 10.03
CA VAL A 144 -49.77 -2.63 10.29
C VAL A 144 -49.07 -3.02 11.60
N GLU A 145 -49.56 -3.99 12.35
CA GLU A 145 -48.93 -4.42 13.60
C GLU A 145 -47.66 -5.28 13.36
N ARG A 146 -46.71 -5.20 14.29
CA ARG A 146 -45.52 -6.08 14.39
C ARG A 146 -44.56 -6.07 13.20
N TRP A 147 -44.61 -5.05 12.35
CA TRP A 147 -43.62 -4.89 11.28
C TRP A 147 -42.22 -4.64 11.85
N GLN A 148 -41.23 -5.33 11.30
CA GLN A 148 -39.82 -5.15 11.63
C GLN A 148 -39.06 -4.81 10.35
N LEU A 149 -38.27 -3.73 10.40
CA LEU A 149 -37.37 -3.34 9.33
C LEU A 149 -35.94 -3.74 9.71
N GLY A 150 -35.30 -4.51 8.84
CA GLY A 150 -33.88 -4.83 8.94
C GLY A 150 -33.06 -4.04 7.94
N ALA A 151 -31.93 -3.50 8.36
CA ALA A 151 -30.97 -2.83 7.48
C ALA A 151 -29.55 -3.34 7.75
N ILE A 152 -28.81 -3.54 6.67
CA ILE A 152 -27.38 -3.87 6.71
C ILE A 152 -26.66 -2.88 5.81
N PHE A 153 -25.65 -2.23 6.35
CA PHE A 153 -24.80 -1.29 5.64
C PHE A 153 -23.35 -1.73 5.77
N ASN A 154 -22.70 -1.96 4.63
CA ASN A 154 -21.31 -2.36 4.56
C ASN A 154 -20.55 -1.40 3.64
N ARG A 155 -19.47 -0.81 4.14
CA ARG A 155 -18.61 0.08 3.37
C ARG A 155 -17.16 -0.20 3.71
N ILE A 156 -16.36 -0.51 2.69
CA ILE A 156 -14.93 -0.75 2.83
C ILE A 156 -14.20 0.23 1.89
N SER A 157 -13.09 0.80 2.35
CA SER A 157 -12.22 1.65 1.54
C SER A 157 -11.61 0.84 0.38
N GLY A 158 -11.25 1.52 -0.72
CA GLY A 158 -10.57 0.88 -1.85
C GLY A 158 -9.15 0.38 -1.53
N ALA A 159 -8.57 -0.32 -2.49
CA ALA A 159 -7.15 -0.68 -2.48
C ALA A 159 -6.28 0.58 -2.66
N PRO A 160 -5.02 0.57 -2.16
CA PRO A 160 -4.10 1.65 -2.41
C PRO A 160 -3.82 1.83 -3.91
N LEU A 161 -3.69 3.08 -4.34
CA LEU A 161 -3.37 3.43 -5.72
C LEU A 161 -1.85 3.45 -5.89
N THR A 162 -1.34 2.61 -6.79
CA THR A 162 0.05 2.67 -7.24
C THR A 162 0.12 3.51 -8.50
N ILE A 163 0.77 4.68 -8.42
CA ILE A 163 1.05 5.51 -9.60
C ILE A 163 2.30 4.96 -10.26
N THR A 164 2.15 4.45 -11.48
CA THR A 164 3.27 4.05 -12.34
C THR A 164 3.53 5.14 -13.37
N ALA A 165 4.81 5.46 -13.58
CA ALA A 165 5.24 6.38 -14.63
C ALA A 165 6.16 5.61 -15.59
N PRO A 166 6.02 5.78 -16.92
CA PRO A 166 6.91 5.15 -17.90
C PRO A 166 8.34 5.72 -17.82
N ILE A 167 8.48 6.91 -17.23
CA ILE A 167 9.76 7.56 -16.97
C ILE A 167 10.03 7.42 -15.47
N ALA A 168 10.78 6.39 -15.08
CA ALA A 168 11.12 6.24 -13.68
C ALA A 168 12.23 7.24 -13.30
N THR A 169 11.87 8.21 -12.46
CA THR A 169 12.80 9.22 -11.94
C THR A 169 13.83 8.62 -10.98
N VAL A 170 13.62 7.39 -10.47
CA VAL A 170 14.51 6.78 -9.46
C VAL A 170 14.71 5.24 -9.58
N VAL A 171 13.93 4.49 -10.37
CA VAL A 171 14.10 3.01 -10.48
C VAL A 171 13.69 2.50 -11.86
N GLN A 172 14.63 2.11 -12.72
CA GLN A 172 14.29 1.48 -14.00
C GLN A 172 14.38 -0.05 -13.86
N PRO A 173 13.28 -0.80 -13.99
CA PRO A 173 13.32 -2.26 -14.10
C PRO A 173 13.69 -2.74 -15.52
N PHE A 174 14.03 -1.84 -16.44
CA PHE A 174 14.43 -2.18 -17.81
C PHE A 174 15.79 -1.58 -18.15
N ASN A 175 16.57 -2.32 -18.95
CA ASN A 175 17.90 -1.96 -19.47
C ASN A 175 17.89 -0.77 -20.45
N THR A 176 17.15 0.29 -20.15
CA THR A 176 17.27 1.60 -20.80
C THR A 176 17.82 2.60 -19.78
N PRO A 177 18.95 3.27 -20.06
CA PRO A 177 19.63 4.09 -19.07
C PRO A 177 18.74 5.24 -18.58
N ALA A 178 18.27 5.15 -17.32
CA ALA A 178 17.52 6.22 -16.67
C ALA A 178 18.33 7.51 -16.62
N ALA A 179 17.76 8.55 -17.20
CA ALA A 179 17.84 9.88 -16.61
C ALA A 179 17.05 9.86 -15.28
N GLY A 180 17.73 10.06 -14.15
CA GLY A 180 17.09 10.08 -12.83
C GLY A 180 18.10 9.89 -11.71
N ALA A 181 18.79 10.95 -11.34
CA ALA A 181 19.79 10.97 -10.27
C ALA A 181 19.15 11.03 -8.87
N PRO A 182 19.73 10.38 -7.83
CA PRO A 182 19.59 10.83 -6.46
C PRO A 182 20.59 11.96 -6.15
N PRO A 183 20.29 12.88 -5.21
CA PRO A 183 21.23 13.92 -4.80
C PRO A 183 22.36 13.29 -3.96
N ILE A 184 23.60 13.47 -4.40
CA ILE A 184 24.78 13.16 -3.59
C ILE A 184 25.02 14.35 -2.66
N CYS A 185 24.89 14.14 -1.35
CA CYS A 185 25.50 15.01 -0.34
C CYS A 185 27.01 14.78 -0.38
N ILE A 186 27.76 15.82 -0.74
CA ILE A 186 29.20 15.92 -0.51
C ILE A 186 29.37 16.63 0.83
N VAL A 187 30.13 16.02 1.75
CA VAL A 187 30.74 16.72 2.91
C VAL A 187 32.07 17.28 2.46
#